data_AF-A0A3C2AZK9-F1
#
_entry.id   AF-A0A3C2AZK9-F1
#
_cell.length_a   1.000
_cell.length_b   1.000
_cell.length_c   1.000
_cell.angle_alpha   90.00
_cell.angle_beta   90.00
_cell.angle_gamma   90.00
#
_symmetry.space_group_name_H-M   'P 1'
#
loop_
_entity.id
_entity.type
_entity.pdbx_description
1 polymer ?
#
loop_
_entity_poly.entity_id
_entity_poly.type
_entity_poly.pdbx_seq_one_letter_code
_entity_poly.pdbx_strand_id
1 'polypeptide(L)'
;AHITGGGLPENLPRVLPAHLDAAVQLGSWPVPPLFRLARDAAIGLDTHELYRTLNMGIGMVCVVAADRVAELQASIPEETWVIGSLVPGAGAVRLLD
;
A
#
# COMPACT_ATOMS: atom_id res chain seq x y z
N ALA A 1 -0.35 9.53 1.51
CA ALA A 1 1.09 9.21 1.37
C ALA A 1 1.38 8.93 -0.08
N HIS A 2 2.25 9.72 -0.71
CA HIS A 2 2.73 9.49 -2.07
C HIS A 2 3.76 8.35 -2.04
N ILE A 3 3.53 7.29 -2.80
CA ILE A 3 4.34 6.07 -2.79
C ILE A 3 5.38 6.16 -3.89
N THR A 4 6.61 6.46 -3.49
CA THR A 4 7.76 6.65 -4.40
C THR A 4 8.87 5.65 -4.04
N GLY A 5 10.15 6.05 -4.09
CA GLY A 5 11.25 5.22 -3.61
C GLY A 5 11.02 4.82 -2.14
N GLY A 6 11.34 3.57 -1.80
CA GLY A 6 11.04 2.99 -0.49
C GLY A 6 9.63 2.36 -0.38
N GLY A 7 8.79 2.54 -1.40
CA GLY A 7 7.51 1.84 -1.54
C GLY A 7 6.55 2.05 -0.36
N LEU A 8 5.64 1.10 -0.14
CA LEU A 8 4.69 1.18 0.99
C LEU A 8 5.40 1.19 2.35
N PRO A 9 6.37 0.30 2.63
CA PRO A 9 7.01 0.21 3.95
C PRO A 9 7.70 1.49 4.41
N GLU A 10 8.24 2.32 3.50
CA GLU A 10 8.92 3.56 3.90
C GLU A 10 8.03 4.81 3.81
N ASN A 11 7.06 4.83 2.89
CA ASN A 11 6.27 6.04 2.63
C ASN A 11 5.00 6.11 3.49
N LEU A 12 4.31 4.99 3.72
CA LEU A 12 3.05 4.99 4.45
C LEU A 12 3.21 5.30 5.95
N PRO A 13 4.23 4.78 6.67
CA PRO A 13 4.46 5.13 8.08
C PRO A 13 4.56 6.63 8.38
N ARG A 14 5.03 7.44 7.42
CA ARG A 14 5.26 8.88 7.59
C ARG A 14 4.00 9.67 7.91
N VAL A 15 2.82 9.11 7.64
CA VAL A 15 1.52 9.74 7.93
C VAL A 15 0.73 9.02 9.02
N LEU A 16 1.25 7.91 9.57
CA LEU A 16 0.55 7.14 10.59
C LEU A 16 0.79 7.72 11.99
N PRO A 17 -0.22 7.71 12.88
CA PRO A 17 0.01 7.88 14.31
C PRO A 17 0.94 6.78 14.84
N ALA A 18 1.82 7.12 15.79
CA ALA A 18 2.84 6.20 16.32
C ALA A 18 2.29 4.91 16.98
N HIS A 19 1.01 4.86 17.29
CA HIS A 19 0.35 3.73 17.95
C HIS A 19 -0.47 2.85 16.99
N LEU A 20 -0.41 3.11 15.67
CA LEU A 20 -1.17 2.39 14.66
C LEU A 20 -0.25 1.87 13.57
N ASP A 21 -0.45 0.61 13.19
CA ASP A 21 0.14 0.03 11.98
C ASP A 21 -0.88 0.03 10.85
N ALA A 22 -0.39 0.10 9.61
CA ALA A 22 -1.19 -0.16 8.42
C ALA A 22 -1.10 -1.66 8.07
N ALA A 23 -2.19 -2.38 8.25
CA ALA A 23 -2.37 -3.74 7.77
C ALA A 23 -2.83 -3.70 6.31
N VAL A 24 -1.92 -3.95 5.37
CA VAL A 24 -2.16 -3.88 3.93
C VAL A 24 -2.40 -5.29 3.40
N GLN A 25 -3.55 -5.51 2.78
CA GLN A 25 -3.92 -6.78 2.17
C GLN A 25 -3.37 -6.86 0.74
N LEU A 26 -2.39 -7.72 0.52
CA LEU A 26 -1.89 -7.99 -0.82
C LEU A 26 -2.99 -8.65 -1.67
N GLY A 27 -3.01 -8.32 -2.96
CA GLY A 27 -4.04 -8.81 -3.89
C GLY A 27 -5.36 -8.05 -3.87
N SER A 28 -5.54 -7.05 -3.00
CA SER A 28 -6.75 -6.22 -2.97
C SER A 28 -6.83 -5.16 -4.09
N TRP A 29 -5.78 -5.05 -4.92
CA TRP A 29 -5.75 -4.24 -6.13
C TRP A 29 -5.08 -5.03 -7.27
N PRO A 30 -5.38 -4.70 -8.53
CA PRO A 30 -4.72 -5.32 -9.67
C PRO A 30 -3.28 -4.81 -9.78
N VAL A 31 -2.31 -5.71 -9.59
CA VAL A 31 -0.89 -5.39 -9.83
C VAL A 31 -0.66 -5.28 -11.35
N PRO A 32 -0.16 -4.13 -11.86
CA PRO A 32 0.05 -3.95 -13.29
C PRO A 32 0.99 -5.01 -13.89
N PRO A 33 0.78 -5.43 -15.16
CA PRO A 33 1.56 -6.50 -15.78
C PRO A 33 3.08 -6.31 -15.72
N LEU A 34 3.56 -5.07 -15.86
CA LEU A 34 4.98 -4.74 -15.78
C LEU A 34 5.58 -5.07 -14.41
N PHE A 35 4.85 -4.82 -13.32
CA PHE A 35 5.30 -5.15 -11.97
C PHE A 35 5.29 -6.65 -11.70
N ARG A 36 4.36 -7.39 -12.31
CA ARG A 36 4.37 -8.86 -12.26
C ARG A 36 5.61 -9.41 -12.97
N LEU A 37 5.90 -8.90 -14.17
CA LEU A 37 7.13 -9.26 -14.89
C LEU A 37 8.39 -8.90 -14.08
N ALA A 38 8.43 -7.71 -13.48
CA ALA A 38 9.55 -7.27 -12.66
C ALA A 38 9.76 -8.17 -11.43
N ARG A 39 8.67 -8.52 -10.73
CA ARG A 39 8.70 -9.51 -9.63
C ARG A 39 9.26 -10.84 -10.09
N ASP A 40 8.75 -11.36 -11.21
CA ASP A 40 9.13 -12.68 -11.71
C ASP A 40 10.60 -12.69 -12.20
N ALA A 41 11.13 -11.56 -12.65
CA ALA A 41 12.52 -11.37 -13.04
C ALA A 41 13.47 -11.06 -11.87
N ALA A 42 12.95 -10.60 -10.73
CA ALA A 42 13.72 -10.25 -9.54
C ALA A 42 14.11 -11.47 -8.72
N ILE A 43 14.96 -12.32 -9.30
CA ILE A 43 15.43 -13.56 -8.66
C ILE A 43 16.09 -13.23 -7.31
N GLY A 44 15.55 -13.79 -6.24
CA GLY A 44 16.10 -13.69 -4.89
C GLY A 44 15.55 -12.57 -4.02
N LEU A 45 14.66 -11.70 -4.54
CA LEU A 45 13.96 -10.73 -3.69
C LEU A 45 12.72 -11.38 -3.08
N ASP A 46 12.53 -11.16 -1.78
CA ASP A 46 11.27 -11.52 -1.12
C ASP A 46 10.18 -10.47 -1.38
N THR A 47 8.93 -10.80 -0.99
CA THR A 47 7.80 -9.89 -1.13
C THR A 47 8.04 -8.55 -0.44
N HIS A 48 8.68 -8.55 0.73
CA HIS A 48 8.91 -7.33 1.48
C HIS A 48 9.91 -6.41 0.76
N GLU A 49 11.00 -6.95 0.22
CA GLU A 49 12.00 -6.21 -0.55
C GLU A 49 11.42 -5.64 -1.85
N LEU A 50 10.57 -6.40 -2.54
CA LEU A 50 9.86 -5.93 -3.73
C LEU A 50 8.98 -4.71 -3.43
N TYR A 51 8.17 -4.80 -2.37
CA TYR A 51 7.27 -3.73 -1.95
C TYR A 51 7.98 -2.54 -1.30
N ARG A 52 9.21 -2.71 -0.83
CA ARG A 52 10.11 -1.61 -0.42
C ARG A 52 10.77 -0.92 -1.62
N THR A 53 10.94 -1.64 -2.74
CA THR A 53 11.65 -1.10 -3.92
C THR A 53 10.69 -0.44 -4.91
N LEU A 54 9.53 -1.05 -5.13
CA LEU A 54 8.55 -0.66 -6.13
C LEU A 54 7.23 -0.30 -5.46
N ASN A 55 6.45 0.57 -6.10
CA ASN A 55 5.11 0.91 -5.61
C ASN A 55 4.06 -0.18 -5.85
N MET A 56 4.40 -1.20 -6.66
CA MET A 56 3.57 -2.36 -6.98
C MET A 56 2.17 -2.03 -7.50
N GLY A 57 2.01 -0.86 -8.13
CA GLY A 57 0.75 -0.39 -8.71
C GLY A 57 -0.02 0.64 -7.86
N ILE A 58 0.42 0.93 -6.63
CA ILE A 58 -0.21 1.95 -5.78
C ILE A 58 0.65 3.21 -5.76
N GLY A 59 0.25 4.26 -6.46
CA GLY A 59 0.96 5.55 -6.46
C GLY A 59 0.65 6.42 -5.25
N MET A 60 -0.55 6.32 -4.69
CA MET A 60 -1.01 7.15 -3.57
C MET A 60 -1.85 6.33 -2.59
N VAL A 61 -1.66 6.56 -1.30
CA VAL A 61 -2.50 5.99 -0.24
C VAL A 61 -3.18 7.11 0.55
N CYS A 62 -4.49 7.06 0.66
CA CYS A 62 -5.28 7.93 1.54
C CYS A 62 -5.72 7.14 2.77
N VAL A 63 -5.54 7.73 3.95
CA VAL A 63 -6.00 7.16 5.23
C VAL A 63 -7.24 7.91 5.65
N VAL A 64 -8.37 7.22 5.77
CA VAL A 64 -9.68 7.84 6.01
C VAL A 64 -10.52 6.94 6.92
N ALA A 65 -11.50 7.53 7.62
CA ALA A 65 -12.48 6.79 8.39
C ALA A 65 -13.29 5.84 7.47
N ALA A 66 -13.63 4.65 7.98
CA ALA A 66 -14.25 3.59 7.18
C ALA A 66 -15.59 3.98 6.55
N ASP A 67 -16.37 4.80 7.26
CA ASP A 67 -17.67 5.33 6.82
C ASP A 67 -17.56 6.42 5.73
N ARG A 68 -16.36 6.97 5.52
CA ARG A 68 -16.07 8.02 4.52
C ARG A 68 -15.42 7.49 3.25
N VAL A 69 -15.12 6.19 3.18
CA VAL A 69 -14.44 5.57 2.04
C VAL A 69 -15.22 5.78 0.74
N ALA A 70 -16.51 5.45 0.73
CA ALA A 70 -17.33 5.54 -0.49
C ALA A 70 -17.43 6.96 -1.04
N GLU A 71 -17.58 7.95 -0.16
CA GLU A 71 -17.61 9.37 -0.54
C GLU A 71 -16.27 9.82 -1.14
N LEU A 72 -15.15 9.44 -0.51
CA LEU A 72 -13.82 9.76 -1.01
C LEU A 72 -13.56 9.12 -2.37
N GLN A 73 -13.88 7.84 -2.54
CA GLN A 73 -13.71 7.13 -3.81
C GLN A 73 -14.52 7.80 -4.93
N ALA A 74 -15.76 8.21 -4.65
CA ALA A 74 -16.60 8.90 -5.63
C ALA A 74 -16.05 10.28 -6.07
N SER A 75 -15.18 10.90 -5.26
CA SER A 75 -14.57 12.20 -5.56
C SER A 75 -13.27 12.12 -6.39
N ILE A 76 -12.74 10.90 -6.59
CA ILE A 76 -11.48 10.67 -7.29
C ILE A 76 -11.79 10.14 -8.71
N PRO A 77 -11.30 10.78 -9.79
CA PRO A 77 -11.60 10.37 -11.17
C PRO A 77 -10.80 9.15 -11.66
N GLU A 78 -10.04 8.52 -10.76
CA GLU A 78 -9.13 7.40 -11.02
C GLU A 78 -9.65 6.14 -10.30
N GLU A 79 -9.21 4.95 -10.73
CA GLU A 79 -9.53 3.72 -10.02
C GLU A 79 -8.92 3.74 -8.61
N THR A 80 -9.71 3.31 -7.63
CA THR A 80 -9.30 3.26 -6.23
C THR A 80 -9.69 1.93 -5.60
N TRP A 81 -8.89 1.49 -4.62
CA TRP A 81 -9.11 0.24 -3.91
C TRP A 81 -9.02 0.45 -2.41
N VAL A 82 -9.85 -0.28 -1.66
CA VAL A 82 -9.62 -0.44 -0.23
C VAL A 82 -8.52 -1.48 -0.07
N ILE A 83 -7.34 -1.03 0.36
CA ILE A 83 -6.14 -1.87 0.41
C ILE A 83 -5.79 -2.40 1.80
N GLY A 84 -6.56 -2.04 2.82
CA GLY A 84 -6.23 -2.42 4.18
C GLY A 84 -6.96 -1.61 5.24
N SER A 85 -6.46 -1.69 6.45
CA SER A 85 -7.00 -0.99 7.62
C SER A 85 -5.88 -0.60 8.59
N LEU A 86 -6.19 0.32 9.52
CA LEU A 86 -5.31 0.62 10.63
C LEU A 86 -5.61 -0.30 11.82
N VAL A 87 -4.55 -0.82 12.44
CA VAL A 87 -4.63 -1.70 13.60
C VAL A 87 -3.68 -1.20 14.70
N PRO A 88 -3.88 -1.54 15.99
CA PRO A 88 -2.92 -1.21 17.04
C PRO A 88 -1.50 -1.71 16.70
N GLY A 89 -0.51 -0.84 16.91
CA GLY A 89 0.86 -1.10 16.48
C GLY A 89 1.87 -0.03 16.90
N ALA A 90 2.95 0.08 16.14
CA ALA A 90 4.10 0.93 16.41
C ALA A 90 4.44 1.88 15.24
N GLY A 91 3.50 2.16 14.33
CA GLY A 91 3.72 3.03 13.18
C GLY A 91 4.32 2.32 11.97
N ALA A 92 4.14 1.01 11.84
CA ALA A 92 4.71 0.19 10.77
C ALA A 92 3.67 -0.20 9.69
N VAL A 93 4.16 -0.73 8.57
CA VAL A 93 3.32 -1.41 7.57
C VAL A 93 3.46 -2.91 7.75
N ARG A 94 2.33 -3.61 7.82
CA ARG A 94 2.25 -5.07 7.83
C ARG A 94 1.65 -5.50 6.49
N LEU A 95 2.43 -6.17 5.65
CA LEU A 95 1.94 -6.77 4.42
C LEU A 95 1.31 -8.13 4.78
N LEU A 96 0.03 -8.30 4.43
CA LEU A 96 -0.75 -9.51 4.69
C LEU A 96 -1.04 -10.21 3.36
N ASP A 97 -0.85 -11.52 3.32
CA ASP A 97 -1.18 -12.37 2.16
C ASP A 97 -2.68 -12.67 2.05
#